data_AF-A0A9D8YPL6-F1
#
_entry.id   AF-A0A9D8YPL6-F1
#
_cell.length_a   1.000
_cell.length_b   1.000
_cell.length_c   1.000
_cell.angle_alpha   90.00
_cell.angle_beta   90.00
_cell.angle_gamma   90.00
#
_symmetry.space_group_name_H-M   'P 1'
#
loop_
_entity.id
_entity.type
_entity.pdbx_description
1 polymer ?
#
loop_
_entity_poly.entity_id
_entity_poly.type
_entity_poly.pdbx_seq_one_letter_code
_entity_poly.pdbx_strand_id
1 'polypeptide(L)'
;MTEDVVTDNTEGGHKMRVSNSRILLVSDQHKCLGYENILRRNNFRHIQACSDGISALQKMEHETPDVLIMDANMDDMDGFELASNVREIERAEHRFTYIVLISDELHNKIEYTWQANVDAIIPREAVTFRLVPQVMSGERLAGLTNQLLHENLDLNQKCGYLEAGQLLDPLTGLGNRRQAMKGMDDTIRQIEARGGAIALLLVKLMEVNDLIQEYGQAVVDELIVGVGDKIRRLVRPLDIVTYFDRGTFAIVMRHDSLDHCKKASYERIHDGLTLKSYQTRAGYLQPEIHIGICGAGAETGPPKTGCLVANAMSNLTEDTSGLKVTVLDPF
;
A
#
# COMPACT_ATOMS: atom_id res chain seq x y z
N MET A 1 -14.53 -12.03 -28.49
CA MET A 1 -15.30 -12.99 -29.33
C MET A 1 -16.59 -13.23 -28.59
N THR A 2 -17.76 -12.73 -28.96
CA THR A 2 -18.34 -12.44 -30.28
C THR A 2 -19.26 -11.21 -30.16
N GLU A 3 -19.02 -10.17 -30.95
CA GLU A 3 -19.97 -9.05 -31.11
C GLU A 3 -21.01 -9.47 -32.15
N ASP A 4 -22.26 -9.64 -31.72
CA ASP A 4 -23.37 -9.88 -32.64
C ASP A 4 -23.80 -8.55 -33.28
N VAL A 5 -23.30 -8.33 -34.49
CA VAL A 5 -23.67 -7.21 -35.35
C VAL A 5 -24.95 -7.60 -36.10
N VAL A 6 -26.09 -7.09 -35.64
CA VAL A 6 -27.32 -7.08 -36.45
C VAL A 6 -27.22 -5.90 -37.42
N THR A 7 -27.04 -6.20 -38.70
CA THR A 7 -27.07 -5.20 -39.78
C THR A 7 -28.51 -4.96 -40.22
N ASP A 8 -29.01 -3.74 -40.04
CA ASP A 8 -30.16 -3.25 -40.80
C ASP A 8 -29.71 -2.09 -41.70
N ASN A 9 -30.00 -2.21 -42.99
CA ASN A 9 -29.54 -1.33 -44.06
C ASN A 9 -30.55 -0.20 -44.25
N THR A 10 -30.32 0.96 -43.65
CA THR A 10 -30.86 2.23 -44.15
C THR A 10 -29.84 3.36 -44.01
N GLU A 11 -29.68 4.11 -45.09
CA GLU A 11 -28.65 5.13 -45.32
C GLU A 11 -28.75 6.31 -44.34
N GLY A 12 -27.62 6.74 -43.77
CA GLY A 12 -27.47 8.02 -43.05
C GLY A 12 -27.53 7.99 -41.51
N GLY A 13 -27.65 6.83 -40.86
CA GLY A 13 -27.71 6.75 -39.39
C GLY A 13 -26.32 6.75 -38.74
N HIS A 14 -26.05 7.70 -37.84
CA HIS A 14 -25.01 7.49 -36.81
C HIS A 14 -25.28 6.12 -36.15
N LYS A 15 -24.34 5.18 -36.24
CA LYS A 15 -24.42 3.91 -35.51
C LYS A 15 -24.60 4.22 -34.03
N MET A 16 -25.83 4.17 -33.55
CA MET A 16 -26.15 4.37 -32.14
C MET A 16 -25.54 3.20 -31.37
N ARG A 17 -24.46 3.48 -30.63
CA ARG A 17 -23.78 2.50 -29.79
C ARG A 17 -24.79 1.91 -28.80
N VAL A 18 -24.90 0.59 -28.77
CA VAL A 18 -25.66 -0.11 -27.72
C VAL A 18 -24.85 0.00 -26.44
N SER A 19 -25.46 0.53 -25.38
CA SER A 19 -24.82 0.64 -24.08
C SER A 19 -25.00 -0.67 -23.30
N ASN A 20 -23.88 -1.20 -22.80
CA ASN A 20 -23.84 -2.36 -21.91
C ASN A 20 -23.81 -1.96 -20.43
N SER A 21 -23.96 -0.66 -20.12
CA SER A 21 -23.97 -0.20 -18.73
C SER A 21 -25.15 -0.75 -17.95
N ARG A 22 -24.88 -1.18 -16.73
CA ARG A 22 -25.89 -1.66 -15.77
C ARG A 22 -26.50 -0.45 -15.09
N ILE A 23 -27.81 -0.29 -15.27
CA ILE A 23 -28.57 0.82 -14.71
C ILE A 23 -29.54 0.28 -13.67
N LEU A 24 -29.50 0.85 -12.46
CA LEU A 24 -30.49 0.58 -11.42
C LEU A 24 -31.40 1.79 -11.25
N LEU A 25 -32.71 1.58 -11.36
CA LEU A 25 -33.75 2.57 -11.11
C LEU A 25 -34.38 2.33 -9.72
N VAL A 26 -34.51 3.37 -8.91
CA VAL A 26 -35.10 3.30 -7.57
C VAL A 26 -36.18 4.36 -7.43
N SER A 27 -37.44 3.94 -7.52
CA SER A 27 -38.62 4.79 -7.41
C SER A 27 -39.89 3.92 -7.42
N ASP A 28 -41.06 4.51 -7.24
CA ASP A 28 -42.32 3.80 -7.44
C ASP A 28 -42.41 3.16 -8.84
N GLN A 29 -43.22 2.10 -8.95
CA GLN A 29 -43.30 1.27 -10.14
C GLN A 29 -43.71 2.06 -11.39
N HIS A 30 -44.58 3.06 -11.24
CA HIS A 30 -45.08 3.84 -12.37
C HIS A 30 -43.99 4.74 -12.95
N LYS A 31 -43.23 5.42 -12.09
CA LYS A 31 -42.10 6.27 -12.49
C LYS A 31 -40.95 5.45 -13.06
N CYS A 32 -40.60 4.33 -12.42
CA CYS A 32 -39.58 3.41 -12.94
C CYS A 32 -39.88 2.98 -14.37
N LEU A 33 -41.14 2.59 -14.66
CA LEU A 33 -41.57 2.22 -16.01
C LEU A 33 -41.42 3.39 -17.00
N GLY A 34 -41.72 4.61 -16.58
CA GLY A 34 -41.53 5.82 -17.38
C GLY A 34 -40.07 6.05 -17.75
N TYR A 35 -39.16 6.01 -16.77
CA TYR A 35 -37.72 6.18 -16.97
C TYR A 35 -37.13 5.05 -17.83
N GLU A 36 -37.51 3.81 -17.54
CA GLU A 36 -37.08 2.64 -18.29
C GLU A 36 -37.46 2.75 -19.77
N ASN A 37 -38.69 3.19 -20.08
CA ASN A 37 -39.12 3.42 -21.45
C ASN A 37 -38.27 4.47 -22.18
N ILE A 38 -37.89 5.56 -21.51
CA ILE A 38 -37.01 6.59 -22.08
C ILE A 38 -35.63 5.99 -22.39
N LEU A 39 -35.06 5.22 -21.45
CA LEU A 39 -33.74 4.61 -21.60
C LEU A 39 -33.72 3.52 -22.66
N ARG A 40 -34.71 2.63 -22.70
CA ARG A 40 -34.81 1.55 -23.70
C ARG A 40 -34.92 2.09 -25.12
N ARG A 41 -35.67 3.18 -25.33
CA ARG A 41 -35.75 3.88 -26.63
C ARG A 41 -34.41 4.45 -27.09
N ASN A 42 -33.47 4.67 -26.16
CA ASN A 42 -32.13 5.18 -26.42
C ASN A 42 -31.05 4.07 -26.30
N ASN A 43 -31.43 2.81 -26.55
CA ASN A 43 -30.54 1.65 -26.64
C ASN A 43 -29.81 1.22 -25.34
N PHE A 44 -30.31 1.61 -24.16
CA PHE A 44 -29.90 1.01 -22.89
C PHE A 44 -30.65 -0.30 -22.66
N ARG A 45 -29.92 -1.41 -22.45
CA ARG A 45 -30.52 -2.76 -22.37
C ARG A 45 -30.56 -3.32 -20.94
N HIS A 46 -29.50 -3.11 -20.18
CA HIS A 46 -29.33 -3.66 -18.83
C HIS A 46 -29.91 -2.70 -17.78
N ILE A 47 -31.24 -2.73 -17.63
CA ILE A 47 -31.96 -1.87 -16.69
C ILE A 47 -32.68 -2.78 -15.69
N GLN A 48 -32.45 -2.53 -14.42
CA GLN A 48 -33.19 -3.11 -13.31
C GLN A 48 -33.93 -2.00 -12.56
N ALA A 49 -35.07 -2.33 -11.95
CA ALA A 49 -35.85 -1.40 -11.14
C ALA A 49 -36.19 -2.00 -9.78
N CYS A 50 -36.25 -1.17 -8.74
CA CYS A 50 -36.79 -1.50 -7.42
C CYS A 50 -37.56 -0.31 -6.84
N SER A 51 -38.41 -0.59 -5.86
CA SER A 51 -39.35 0.36 -5.27
C SER A 51 -38.75 1.29 -4.23
N ASP A 52 -37.68 0.85 -3.56
CA ASP A 52 -37.18 1.45 -2.33
C ASP A 52 -35.66 1.25 -2.17
N GLY A 53 -35.06 2.04 -1.27
CA GLY A 53 -33.61 2.04 -1.05
C GLY A 53 -33.07 0.76 -0.42
N ILE A 54 -33.85 0.09 0.43
CA ILE A 54 -33.44 -1.18 1.05
C ILE A 54 -33.29 -2.26 -0.01
N SER A 55 -34.29 -2.39 -0.89
CA SER A 55 -34.27 -3.30 -2.04
C SER A 55 -33.15 -2.96 -3.01
N ALA A 56 -32.81 -1.68 -3.17
CA ALA A 56 -31.68 -1.24 -4.00
C ALA A 56 -30.35 -1.77 -3.45
N LEU A 57 -30.09 -1.59 -2.15
CA LEU A 57 -28.88 -2.10 -1.50
C LEU A 57 -28.76 -3.62 -1.61
N GLN A 58 -29.86 -4.36 -1.39
CA GLN A 58 -29.89 -5.83 -1.56
C GLN A 58 -29.54 -6.28 -2.98
N LYS A 59 -29.99 -5.54 -4.00
CA LYS A 59 -29.63 -5.82 -5.39
C LYS A 59 -28.15 -5.54 -5.65
N MET A 60 -27.62 -4.46 -5.07
CA MET A 60 -26.22 -4.07 -5.22
C MET A 60 -25.24 -5.06 -4.58
N GLU A 61 -25.66 -5.84 -3.58
CA GLU A 61 -24.86 -6.96 -3.04
C GLU A 61 -24.59 -8.06 -4.10
N HIS A 62 -25.49 -8.24 -5.06
CA HIS A 62 -25.39 -9.28 -6.08
C HIS A 62 -24.81 -8.72 -7.39
N GLU A 63 -25.29 -7.56 -7.81
CA GLU A 63 -24.87 -6.92 -9.05
C GLU A 63 -24.85 -5.41 -8.91
N THR A 64 -23.67 -4.84 -9.12
CA THR A 64 -23.42 -3.42 -8.84
C THR A 64 -23.68 -2.60 -10.10
N PRO A 65 -24.54 -1.59 -10.06
CA PRO A 65 -24.81 -0.75 -11.23
C PRO A 65 -23.61 0.14 -11.57
N ASP A 66 -23.50 0.53 -12.83
CA ASP A 66 -22.58 1.60 -13.26
C ASP A 66 -23.26 2.97 -13.09
N VAL A 67 -24.59 3.01 -13.25
CA VAL A 67 -25.42 4.20 -13.04
C VAL A 67 -26.61 3.86 -12.14
N LEU A 68 -26.76 4.61 -11.06
CA LEU A 68 -27.89 4.53 -10.13
C LEU A 68 -28.77 5.77 -10.31
N ILE A 69 -30.04 5.57 -10.65
CA ILE A 69 -31.02 6.63 -10.81
C ILE A 69 -32.08 6.45 -9.74
N MET A 70 -32.26 7.44 -8.88
CA MET A 70 -33.17 7.34 -7.75
C MET A 70 -34.02 8.59 -7.58
N ASP A 71 -35.25 8.41 -7.09
CA ASP A 71 -36.05 9.52 -6.60
C ASP A 71 -35.49 10.05 -5.26
N ALA A 72 -35.58 11.36 -5.05
CA ALA A 72 -35.13 11.98 -3.80
C ALA A 72 -36.07 11.69 -2.62
N ASN A 73 -37.37 11.57 -2.88
CA ASN A 73 -38.38 11.34 -1.87
C ASN A 73 -38.91 9.90 -2.04
N MET A 74 -38.57 9.04 -1.08
CA MET A 74 -38.99 7.64 -1.02
C MET A 74 -39.35 7.33 0.44
N ASP A 75 -40.18 6.29 0.64
CA ASP A 75 -40.53 5.81 1.98
C ASP A 75 -39.38 4.98 2.56
N ASP A 76 -39.31 4.92 3.90
CA ASP A 76 -38.31 4.23 4.73
C ASP A 76 -36.86 4.74 4.63
N MET A 77 -36.32 4.87 3.41
CA MET A 77 -34.98 5.38 3.14
C MET A 77 -35.04 6.36 1.98
N ASP A 78 -34.66 7.62 2.25
CA ASP A 78 -34.69 8.64 1.21
C ASP A 78 -33.50 8.50 0.23
N GLY A 79 -33.55 9.21 -0.90
CA GLY A 79 -32.51 9.12 -1.92
C GLY A 79 -31.14 9.64 -1.46
N PHE A 80 -31.11 10.52 -0.45
CA PHE A 80 -29.85 11.04 0.08
C PHE A 80 -29.18 10.02 1.01
N GLU A 81 -29.97 9.38 1.87
CA GLU A 81 -29.53 8.27 2.72
C GLU A 81 -29.03 7.10 1.88
N LEU A 82 -29.76 6.72 0.83
CA LEU A 82 -29.33 5.67 -0.10
C LEU A 82 -28.00 6.03 -0.76
N ALA A 83 -27.85 7.25 -1.27
CA ALA A 83 -26.60 7.69 -1.88
C ALA A 83 -25.43 7.65 -0.89
N SER A 84 -25.63 8.09 0.36
CA SER A 84 -24.60 8.00 1.40
C SER A 84 -24.17 6.56 1.69
N ASN A 85 -25.13 5.64 1.81
CA ASN A 85 -24.84 4.21 2.00
C ASN A 85 -24.04 3.63 0.83
N VAL A 86 -24.43 3.95 -0.41
CA VAL A 86 -23.70 3.52 -1.62
C VAL A 86 -22.26 4.03 -1.61
N ARG A 87 -22.02 5.30 -1.23
CA ARG A 87 -20.67 5.86 -1.14
C ARG A 87 -19.80 5.19 -0.08
N GLU A 88 -20.40 4.72 1.02
CA GLU A 88 -19.66 3.97 2.04
C GLU A 88 -19.23 2.59 1.54
N ILE A 89 -20.14 1.87 0.89
CA ILE A 89 -19.86 0.57 0.26
C ILE A 89 -18.76 0.71 -0.81
N GLU A 90 -18.85 1.73 -1.66
CA GLU A 90 -17.87 2.01 -2.72
C GLU A 90 -16.44 2.20 -2.22
N ARG A 91 -16.27 2.88 -1.07
CA ARG A 91 -14.94 3.06 -0.46
C ARG A 91 -14.34 1.74 0.01
N ALA A 92 -15.15 0.83 0.54
CA ALA A 92 -14.69 -0.48 0.96
C ALA A 92 -14.37 -1.38 -0.26
N GLU A 93 -15.25 -1.35 -1.27
CA GLU A 93 -15.17 -2.26 -2.42
C GLU A 93 -14.33 -1.74 -3.59
N HIS A 94 -13.75 -0.53 -3.47
CA HIS A 94 -12.94 0.11 -4.51
C HIS A 94 -13.65 0.19 -5.87
N ARG A 95 -14.90 0.65 -5.85
CA ARG A 95 -15.70 0.89 -7.05
C ARG A 95 -16.36 2.26 -7.00
N PHE A 96 -16.90 2.66 -8.13
CA PHE A 96 -17.64 3.89 -8.32
C PHE A 96 -18.91 3.64 -9.14
N THR A 97 -20.02 4.16 -8.64
CA THR A 97 -21.34 4.21 -9.28
C THR A 97 -21.69 5.66 -9.54
N TYR A 98 -22.14 5.98 -10.74
CA TYR A 98 -22.63 7.32 -11.03
C TYR A 98 -24.06 7.48 -10.51
N ILE A 99 -24.29 8.43 -9.58
CA ILE A 99 -25.57 8.61 -8.91
C ILE A 99 -26.32 9.82 -9.49
N VAL A 100 -27.50 9.54 -10.04
CA VAL A 100 -28.46 10.53 -10.55
C VAL A 100 -29.66 10.61 -9.62
N LEU A 101 -29.87 11.77 -9.03
CA LEU A 101 -31.01 12.06 -8.17
C LEU A 101 -32.11 12.79 -8.95
N ILE A 102 -33.35 12.32 -8.87
CA ILE A 102 -34.53 13.00 -9.44
C ILE A 102 -35.33 13.64 -8.30
N SER A 103 -35.54 14.95 -8.37
CA SER A 103 -36.22 15.71 -7.30
C SER A 103 -37.21 16.73 -7.87
N ASP A 104 -38.29 16.96 -7.14
CA ASP A 104 -39.26 18.03 -7.39
C ASP A 104 -38.86 19.34 -6.71
N GLU A 105 -38.02 19.30 -5.67
CA GLU A 105 -37.64 20.45 -4.85
C GLU A 105 -36.12 20.58 -4.75
N LEU A 106 -35.51 21.27 -5.73
CA LEU A 106 -34.07 21.50 -5.73
C LEU A 106 -33.65 22.59 -4.73
N HIS A 107 -34.47 23.64 -4.56
CA HIS A 107 -34.09 24.86 -3.83
C HIS A 107 -33.91 24.65 -2.32
N ASN A 108 -34.70 23.75 -1.70
CA ASN A 108 -34.69 23.54 -0.25
C ASN A 108 -33.73 22.42 0.21
N LYS A 109 -33.16 21.64 -0.71
CA LYS A 109 -32.37 20.45 -0.39
C LYS A 109 -30.90 20.51 -0.85
N ILE A 110 -30.40 21.68 -1.25
CA ILE A 110 -29.03 21.84 -1.78
C ILE A 110 -27.98 21.36 -0.77
N GLU A 111 -28.13 21.67 0.53
CA GLU A 111 -27.16 21.23 1.55
C GLU A 111 -27.07 19.70 1.66
N TYR A 112 -28.21 19.01 1.62
CA TYR A 112 -28.26 17.54 1.64
C TYR A 112 -27.64 16.91 0.40
N THR A 113 -27.74 17.57 -0.76
CA THR A 113 -27.12 17.07 -2.01
C THR A 113 -25.60 17.00 -1.91
N TRP A 114 -24.96 17.94 -1.22
CA TRP A 114 -23.51 17.97 -1.07
C TRP A 114 -23.03 16.90 -0.09
N GLN A 115 -23.79 16.68 0.99
CA GLN A 115 -23.45 15.68 2.01
C GLN A 115 -23.59 14.25 1.46
N ALA A 116 -24.60 13.99 0.63
CA ALA A 116 -24.83 12.67 0.03
C ALA A 116 -23.89 12.34 -1.16
N ASN A 117 -23.11 13.33 -1.65
CA ASN A 117 -22.14 13.17 -2.74
C ASN A 117 -22.74 12.52 -4.01
N VAL A 118 -23.91 13.01 -4.44
CA VAL A 118 -24.55 12.63 -5.71
C VAL A 118 -23.88 13.33 -6.89
N ASP A 119 -23.83 12.68 -8.05
CA ASP A 119 -23.09 13.20 -9.21
C ASP A 119 -23.93 14.10 -10.13
N ALA A 120 -25.24 13.86 -10.18
CA ALA A 120 -26.16 14.67 -10.96
C ALA A 120 -27.53 14.77 -10.31
N ILE A 121 -28.18 15.93 -10.51
CA ILE A 121 -29.55 16.14 -10.10
C ILE A 121 -30.39 16.59 -11.30
N ILE A 122 -31.55 15.95 -11.45
CA ILE A 122 -32.52 16.20 -12.51
C ILE A 122 -33.85 16.65 -11.87
N PRO A 123 -34.30 17.89 -12.14
CA PRO A 123 -35.67 18.30 -11.84
C PRO A 123 -36.68 17.40 -12.55
N ARG A 124 -37.75 16.99 -11.89
CA ARG A 124 -38.71 16.01 -12.43
C ARG A 124 -39.30 16.45 -13.77
N GLU A 125 -39.61 17.72 -13.91
CA GLU A 125 -40.13 18.35 -15.13
C GLU A 125 -39.13 18.28 -16.31
N ALA A 126 -37.84 18.07 -16.03
CA ALA A 126 -36.77 18.03 -17.01
C ALA A 126 -36.29 16.61 -17.36
N VAL A 127 -36.87 15.57 -16.75
CA VAL A 127 -36.45 14.17 -16.97
C VAL A 127 -36.50 13.78 -18.44
N THR A 128 -37.53 14.21 -19.17
CA THR A 128 -37.76 13.85 -20.58
C THR A 128 -36.60 14.20 -21.52
N PHE A 129 -35.83 15.26 -21.21
CA PHE A 129 -34.70 15.69 -22.04
C PHE A 129 -33.34 15.64 -21.34
N ARG A 130 -33.28 15.57 -20.00
CA ARG A 130 -32.00 15.50 -19.25
C ARG A 130 -31.58 14.09 -18.86
N LEU A 131 -32.50 13.12 -18.78
CA LEU A 131 -32.18 11.78 -18.29
C LEU A 131 -31.09 11.11 -19.14
N VAL A 132 -31.29 11.05 -20.46
CA VAL A 132 -30.36 10.37 -21.37
C VAL A 132 -28.96 11.02 -21.38
N PRO A 133 -28.80 12.35 -21.52
CA PRO A 133 -27.49 12.99 -21.43
C PRO A 133 -26.75 12.73 -20.11
N GLN A 134 -27.47 12.67 -18.99
CA GLN A 134 -26.87 12.41 -17.68
C GLN A 134 -26.44 10.95 -17.54
N VAL A 135 -27.26 10.00 -17.98
CA VAL A 135 -26.87 8.58 -17.98
C VAL A 135 -25.68 8.32 -18.90
N MET A 136 -25.61 8.96 -20.07
CA MET A 136 -24.45 8.85 -20.97
C MET A 136 -23.17 9.44 -20.34
N SER A 137 -23.31 10.54 -19.59
CA SER A 137 -22.18 11.12 -18.86
C SER A 137 -21.74 10.19 -17.73
N GLY A 138 -22.71 9.60 -17.02
CA GLY A 138 -22.49 8.62 -15.98
C GLY A 138 -21.80 7.35 -16.45
N GLU A 139 -22.24 6.76 -17.56
CA GLU A 139 -21.57 5.58 -18.16
C GLU A 139 -20.09 5.87 -18.42
N ARG A 140 -19.77 7.05 -18.99
CA ARG A 140 -18.40 7.42 -19.31
C ARG A 140 -17.56 7.63 -18.05
N LEU A 141 -18.10 8.36 -17.07
CA LEU A 141 -17.41 8.66 -15.83
C LEU A 141 -17.22 7.42 -14.97
N ALA A 142 -18.27 6.60 -14.81
CA ALA A 142 -18.17 5.34 -14.07
C ALA A 142 -17.20 4.37 -14.74
N GLY A 143 -17.26 4.25 -16.08
CA GLY A 143 -16.31 3.43 -16.83
C GLY A 143 -14.87 3.86 -16.60
N LEU A 144 -14.56 5.15 -16.77
CA LEU A 144 -13.20 5.68 -16.60
C LEU A 144 -12.72 5.57 -15.14
N THR A 145 -13.55 5.94 -14.16
CA THR A 145 -13.18 5.89 -12.74
C THR A 145 -12.94 4.45 -12.30
N ASN A 146 -13.80 3.51 -12.68
CA ASN A 146 -13.60 2.10 -12.34
C ASN A 146 -12.36 1.49 -13.02
N GLN A 147 -12.06 1.90 -14.26
CA GLN A 147 -10.80 1.52 -14.92
C GLN A 147 -9.59 2.04 -14.15
N LEU A 148 -9.59 3.33 -13.76
CA LEU A 148 -8.51 3.92 -12.97
C LEU A 148 -8.34 3.26 -11.60
N LEU A 149 -9.44 2.93 -10.92
CA LEU A 149 -9.39 2.22 -9.65
C LEU A 149 -8.76 0.84 -9.81
N HIS A 150 -9.14 0.09 -10.86
CA HIS A 150 -8.57 -1.21 -11.16
C HIS A 150 -7.07 -1.12 -11.51
N GLU A 151 -6.69 -0.17 -12.37
CA GLU A 151 -5.28 0.05 -12.73
C GLU A 151 -4.43 0.44 -11.54
N ASN A 152 -4.94 1.29 -10.63
CA ASN A 152 -4.23 1.64 -9.40
C ASN A 152 -4.01 0.43 -8.48
N LEU A 153 -5.02 -0.43 -8.33
CA LEU A 153 -4.88 -1.65 -7.54
C LEU A 153 -3.82 -2.59 -8.14
N ASP A 154 -3.83 -2.80 -9.45
CA ASP A 154 -2.84 -3.62 -10.16
C ASP A 154 -1.42 -3.01 -10.05
N LEU A 155 -1.28 -1.71 -10.23
CA LEU A 155 -0.01 -1.00 -10.05
C LEU A 155 0.53 -1.17 -8.63
N ASN A 156 -0.31 -0.98 -7.62
CA ASN A 156 0.08 -1.16 -6.22
C ASN A 156 0.53 -2.59 -5.92
N GLN A 157 -0.16 -3.59 -6.49
CA GLN A 157 0.26 -4.99 -6.38
C GLN A 157 1.60 -5.25 -7.06
N LYS A 158 1.82 -4.71 -8.26
CA LYS A 158 3.09 -4.82 -8.99
C LYS A 158 4.24 -4.15 -8.25
N CYS A 159 4.03 -2.94 -7.71
CA CYS A 159 5.00 -2.27 -6.85
C CYS A 159 5.34 -3.13 -5.64
N GLY A 160 4.34 -3.63 -4.91
CA GLY A 160 4.56 -4.51 -3.76
C GLY A 160 5.30 -5.80 -4.13
N TYR A 161 5.03 -6.39 -5.30
CA TYR A 161 5.76 -7.57 -5.79
C TYR A 161 7.22 -7.25 -6.10
N LEU A 162 7.49 -6.14 -6.78
CA LEU A 162 8.85 -5.70 -7.10
C LEU A 162 9.64 -5.37 -5.83
N GLU A 163 9.03 -4.66 -4.88
CA GLU A 163 9.58 -4.41 -3.55
C GLU A 163 9.86 -5.72 -2.78
N ALA A 164 8.98 -6.71 -2.89
CA ALA A 164 9.18 -8.04 -2.33
C ALA A 164 10.31 -8.84 -3.00
N GLY A 165 10.79 -8.44 -4.18
CA GLY A 165 11.97 -9.02 -4.83
C GLY A 165 13.27 -8.25 -4.57
N GLN A 166 13.19 -7.01 -4.11
CA GLN A 166 14.37 -6.19 -3.85
C GLN A 166 15.19 -6.79 -2.69
N LEU A 167 16.50 -6.85 -2.90
CA LEU A 167 17.50 -7.22 -1.90
C LEU A 167 18.25 -6.00 -1.36
N LEU A 168 18.03 -4.83 -1.96
CA LEU A 168 18.65 -3.58 -1.57
C LEU A 168 17.63 -2.68 -0.86
N ASP A 169 18.13 -1.85 0.03
CA ASP A 169 17.39 -0.78 0.68
C ASP A 169 17.45 0.49 -0.20
N PRO A 170 16.30 1.12 -0.52
CA PRO A 170 16.25 2.25 -1.45
C PRO A 170 16.91 3.53 -0.91
N LEU A 171 17.00 3.69 0.41
CA LEU A 171 17.61 4.87 1.03
C LEU A 171 19.14 4.78 1.00
N THR A 172 19.69 3.67 1.49
CA THR A 172 21.14 3.50 1.71
C THR A 172 21.86 2.84 0.54
N GLY A 173 21.14 2.14 -0.33
CA GLY A 173 21.72 1.28 -1.36
C GLY A 173 22.45 0.04 -0.82
N LEU A 174 22.40 -0.20 0.50
CA LEU A 174 22.91 -1.41 1.14
C LEU A 174 21.93 -2.56 0.98
N GLY A 175 22.29 -3.77 1.41
CA GLY A 175 21.32 -4.87 1.47
C GLY A 175 20.15 -4.51 2.41
N ASN A 176 18.94 -4.97 2.13
CA ASN A 176 17.83 -4.84 3.08
C ASN A 176 17.80 -6.01 4.07
N ARG A 177 16.83 -6.01 4.99
CA ARG A 177 16.63 -7.10 5.95
C ARG A 177 16.57 -8.49 5.31
N ARG A 178 15.92 -8.62 4.14
CA ARG A 178 15.83 -9.91 3.42
C ARG A 178 17.22 -10.38 2.96
N GLN A 179 18.05 -9.48 2.45
CA GLN A 179 19.43 -9.79 2.09
C GLN A 179 20.28 -10.17 3.31
N ALA A 180 20.04 -9.56 4.47
CA ALA A 180 20.70 -9.96 5.72
C ALA A 180 20.34 -11.40 6.11
N MET A 181 19.05 -11.74 6.11
CA MET A 181 18.55 -13.09 6.42
C MET A 181 19.12 -14.14 5.47
N LYS A 182 19.04 -13.87 4.16
CA LYS A 182 19.61 -14.75 3.13
C LYS A 182 21.12 -14.90 3.30
N GLY A 183 21.82 -13.81 3.56
CA GLY A 183 23.26 -13.80 3.79
C GLY A 183 23.70 -14.61 5.00
N MET A 184 22.93 -14.57 6.09
CA MET A 184 23.14 -15.42 7.26
C MET A 184 22.93 -16.89 6.92
N ASP A 185 21.80 -17.24 6.30
CA ASP A 185 21.49 -18.63 5.92
C ASP A 185 22.57 -19.23 5.01
N ASP A 186 23.02 -18.46 4.01
CA ASP A 186 24.08 -18.88 3.09
C ASP A 186 25.44 -19.04 3.81
N THR A 187 25.74 -18.16 4.78
CA THR A 187 26.98 -18.24 5.58
C THR A 187 26.96 -19.43 6.54
N ILE A 188 25.82 -19.72 7.19
CA ILE A 188 25.65 -20.86 8.08
C ILE A 188 25.89 -22.17 7.30
N ARG A 189 25.29 -22.34 6.12
CA ARG A 189 25.53 -23.50 5.25
C ARG A 189 27.00 -23.67 4.87
N GLN A 190 27.71 -22.57 4.65
CA GLN A 190 29.15 -22.63 4.36
C GLN A 190 29.99 -23.07 5.56
N ILE A 191 29.60 -22.66 6.77
CA ILE A 191 30.26 -23.05 8.01
C ILE A 191 29.99 -24.52 8.32
N GLU A 192 28.77 -25.01 8.09
CA GLU A 192 28.43 -26.44 8.17
C GLU A 192 29.33 -27.29 7.27
N ALA A 193 29.57 -26.83 6.03
CA ALA A 193 30.32 -27.60 5.05
C ALA A 193 31.85 -27.53 5.22
N ARG A 194 32.38 -26.41 5.72
CA ARG A 194 33.84 -26.12 5.70
C ARG A 194 34.44 -25.80 7.08
N GLY A 195 33.62 -25.77 8.12
CA GLY A 195 34.01 -25.25 9.43
C GLY A 195 34.14 -23.71 9.45
N GLY A 196 34.44 -23.20 10.64
CA GLY A 196 34.60 -21.77 10.91
C GLY A 196 33.52 -21.22 11.85
N ALA A 197 33.35 -19.90 11.81
CA ALA A 197 32.38 -19.18 12.63
C ALA A 197 31.70 -18.03 11.86
N ILE A 198 30.48 -17.71 12.28
CA ILE A 198 29.70 -16.55 11.84
C ILE A 198 29.67 -15.53 12.98
N ALA A 199 29.74 -14.25 12.62
CA ALA A 199 29.43 -13.16 13.51
C ALA A 199 28.38 -12.24 12.89
N LEU A 200 27.33 -11.97 13.66
CA LEU A 200 26.32 -10.97 13.35
C LEU A 200 26.57 -9.76 14.24
N LEU A 201 26.77 -8.60 13.63
CA LEU A 201 26.81 -7.31 14.32
C LEU A 201 25.54 -6.54 14.00
N LEU A 202 24.79 -6.14 15.01
CA LEU A 202 23.70 -5.18 14.89
C LEU A 202 24.19 -3.83 15.41
N VAL A 203 24.20 -2.82 14.54
CA VAL A 203 24.60 -1.45 14.84
C VAL A 203 23.34 -0.59 14.88
N LYS A 204 22.98 -0.07 16.05
CA LYS A 204 21.76 0.70 16.27
C LYS A 204 22.11 2.17 16.52
N LEU A 205 21.48 3.07 15.77
CA LEU A 205 21.40 4.49 16.10
C LEU A 205 20.31 4.66 17.16
N MET A 206 20.66 5.28 18.28
CA MET A 206 19.72 5.59 19.35
C MET A 206 18.89 6.83 19.00
N GLU A 207 17.69 6.94 19.57
CA GLU A 207 16.87 8.16 19.54
C GLU A 207 16.58 8.71 18.12
N VAL A 208 16.49 7.83 17.11
CA VAL A 208 16.24 8.24 15.72
C VAL A 208 14.96 9.06 15.58
N ASN A 209 13.92 8.74 16.35
CA ASN A 209 12.67 9.50 16.33
C ASN A 209 12.85 10.93 16.84
N ASP A 210 13.69 11.14 17.85
CA ASP A 210 13.96 12.46 18.43
C ASP A 210 14.79 13.29 17.45
N LEU A 211 15.77 12.67 16.79
CA LEU A 211 16.51 13.30 15.69
C LEU A 211 15.60 13.72 14.52
N ILE A 212 14.57 12.92 14.20
CA ILE A 212 13.58 13.29 13.16
C ILE A 212 12.76 14.50 13.61
N GLN A 213 12.37 14.58 14.88
CA GLN A 213 11.63 15.72 15.41
C GLN A 213 12.46 17.01 15.43
N GLU A 214 13.75 16.90 15.78
CA GLU A 214 14.64 18.05 15.92
C GLU A 214 15.15 18.58 14.57
N TYR A 215 15.59 17.70 13.66
CA TYR A 215 16.28 18.08 12.42
C TYR A 215 15.45 17.80 11.15
N GLY A 216 14.35 17.07 11.26
CA GLY A 216 13.54 16.63 10.13
C GLY A 216 14.08 15.37 9.43
N GLN A 217 13.17 14.66 8.75
CA GLN A 217 13.46 13.37 8.13
C GLN A 217 14.62 13.42 7.11
N ALA A 218 14.69 14.47 6.28
CA ALA A 218 15.72 14.58 5.25
C ALA A 218 17.16 14.62 5.82
N VAL A 219 17.36 15.24 6.98
CA VAL A 219 18.68 15.32 7.64
C VAL A 219 19.05 13.96 8.25
N VAL A 220 18.07 13.26 8.82
CA VAL A 220 18.26 11.91 9.37
C VAL A 220 18.57 10.90 8.27
N ASP A 221 17.91 11.02 7.11
CA ASP A 221 18.20 10.20 5.94
C ASP A 221 19.66 10.38 5.48
N GLU A 222 20.18 11.62 5.44
CA GLU A 222 21.59 11.89 5.16
C GLU A 222 22.53 11.25 6.20
N LEU A 223 22.16 11.31 7.48
CA LEU A 223 22.91 10.69 8.55
C LEU A 223 22.97 9.16 8.39
N ILE A 224 21.83 8.52 8.11
CA ILE A 224 21.74 7.06 7.89
C ILE A 224 22.60 6.67 6.68
N VAL A 225 22.52 7.39 5.56
CA VAL A 225 23.36 7.14 4.38
C VAL A 225 24.85 7.29 4.74
N GLY A 226 25.22 8.34 5.47
CA GLY A 226 26.59 8.59 5.91
C GLY A 226 27.15 7.48 6.81
N VAL A 227 26.34 6.97 7.75
CA VAL A 227 26.70 5.83 8.61
C VAL A 227 26.84 4.55 7.77
N GLY A 228 25.92 4.28 6.85
CA GLY A 228 25.98 3.11 5.98
C GLY A 228 27.26 3.07 5.12
N ASP A 229 27.61 4.19 4.50
CA ASP A 229 28.85 4.36 3.74
C ASP A 229 30.09 4.17 4.61
N LYS A 230 30.02 4.64 5.86
CA LYS A 230 31.11 4.50 6.81
C LYS A 230 31.34 3.03 7.19
N ILE A 231 30.26 2.30 7.51
CA ILE A 231 30.31 0.86 7.80
C ILE A 231 30.93 0.11 6.61
N ARG A 232 30.47 0.38 5.40
CA ARG A 232 30.97 -0.27 4.17
C ARG A 232 32.48 -0.10 3.96
N ARG A 233 33.05 1.03 4.38
CA ARG A 233 34.51 1.28 4.31
C ARG A 233 35.30 0.64 5.46
N LEU A 234 34.64 0.37 6.59
CA LEU A 234 35.27 -0.24 7.76
C LEU A 234 35.32 -1.77 7.67
N VAL A 235 34.40 -2.40 6.93
CA VAL A 235 34.33 -3.86 6.80
C VAL A 235 35.02 -4.37 5.53
N ARG A 236 35.20 -5.69 5.42
CA ARG A 236 35.81 -6.31 4.24
C ARG A 236 34.80 -6.35 3.09
N PRO A 237 35.24 -6.37 1.81
CA PRO A 237 34.33 -6.47 0.67
C PRO A 237 33.46 -7.73 0.63
N LEU A 238 33.88 -8.80 1.32
CA LEU A 238 33.13 -10.06 1.44
C LEU A 238 32.09 -10.04 2.57
N ASP A 239 32.17 -9.06 3.48
CA ASP A 239 31.21 -8.93 4.58
C ASP A 239 29.90 -8.34 4.03
N ILE A 240 28.76 -8.88 4.50
CA ILE A 240 27.45 -8.45 4.03
C ILE A 240 26.98 -7.31 4.93
N VAL A 241 26.85 -6.11 4.38
CA VAL A 241 26.33 -4.93 5.09
C VAL A 241 24.92 -4.64 4.64
N THR A 242 24.01 -4.54 5.59
CA THR A 242 22.59 -4.31 5.34
C THR A 242 21.99 -3.22 6.24
N TYR A 243 21.02 -2.49 5.73
CA TYR A 243 20.09 -1.72 6.54
C TYR A 243 18.94 -2.65 6.94
N PHE A 244 18.94 -3.04 8.21
CA PHE A 244 18.17 -4.16 8.73
C PHE A 244 16.79 -3.74 9.23
N ASP A 245 16.73 -2.55 9.84
CA ASP A 245 15.52 -1.94 10.37
C ASP A 245 15.73 -0.44 10.59
N ARG A 246 14.71 0.30 11.01
CA ARG A 246 14.78 1.75 11.27
C ARG A 246 15.97 2.12 12.18
N GLY A 247 17.00 2.72 11.60
CA GLY A 247 18.24 3.09 12.28
C GLY A 247 19.10 1.91 12.73
N THR A 248 18.85 0.70 12.26
CA THR A 248 19.63 -0.50 12.61
C THR A 248 20.30 -1.07 11.37
N PHE A 249 21.61 -1.21 11.40
CA PHE A 249 22.37 -1.92 10.39
C PHE A 249 22.71 -3.33 10.89
N ALA A 250 22.72 -4.31 9.98
CA ALA A 250 23.24 -5.63 10.26
C ALA A 250 24.45 -5.93 9.38
N ILE A 251 25.50 -6.44 10.00
CA ILE A 251 26.73 -6.86 9.33
C ILE A 251 26.93 -8.35 9.59
N VAL A 252 26.96 -9.13 8.51
CA VAL A 252 27.22 -10.58 8.57
C VAL A 252 28.66 -10.82 8.15
N MET A 253 29.45 -11.37 9.07
CA MET A 253 30.86 -11.66 8.87
C MET A 253 31.14 -13.15 9.04
N ARG A 254 32.11 -13.64 8.27
CA ARG A 254 32.64 -14.99 8.40
C ARG A 254 34.05 -14.95 8.96
N HIS A 255 34.32 -15.83 9.92
CA HIS A 255 35.61 -16.05 10.52
C HIS A 255 36.06 -17.51 10.38
N ASP A 256 37.37 -17.73 10.47
CA ASP A 256 37.98 -19.07 10.42
C ASP A 256 37.81 -19.84 11.73
N SER A 257 37.59 -19.13 12.84
CA SER A 257 37.42 -19.71 14.19
C SER A 257 36.55 -18.79 15.04
N LEU A 258 35.85 -19.39 16.01
CA LEU A 258 35.05 -18.69 17.02
C LEU A 258 35.89 -17.74 17.89
N ASP A 259 37.20 -17.98 18.01
CA ASP A 259 38.12 -17.11 18.74
C ASP A 259 38.20 -15.69 18.19
N HIS A 260 37.89 -15.51 16.91
CA HIS A 260 37.84 -14.20 16.27
C HIS A 260 36.54 -13.44 16.59
N CYS A 261 35.53 -14.10 17.15
CA CYS A 261 34.27 -13.47 17.55
C CYS A 261 34.33 -12.85 18.96
N LYS A 262 35.43 -12.15 19.29
CA LYS A 262 35.65 -11.47 20.57
C LYS A 262 35.48 -9.96 20.42
N LYS A 263 35.20 -9.26 21.52
CA LYS A 263 35.03 -7.80 21.58
C LYS A 263 36.16 -7.04 20.87
N ALA A 264 37.42 -7.42 21.15
CA ALA A 264 38.61 -6.79 20.56
C ALA A 264 38.62 -6.78 19.02
N SER A 265 38.02 -7.77 18.36
CA SER A 265 37.95 -7.84 16.89
C SER A 265 37.11 -6.72 16.26
N TYR A 266 36.19 -6.13 17.04
CA TYR A 266 35.19 -5.20 16.55
C TYR A 266 35.35 -3.79 17.12
N GLU A 267 36.32 -3.55 18.01
CA GLU A 267 36.64 -2.22 18.57
C GLU A 267 36.93 -1.21 17.46
N ARG A 268 37.68 -1.60 16.41
CA ARG A 268 37.94 -0.72 15.26
C ARG A 268 36.66 -0.25 14.56
N ILE A 269 35.65 -1.11 14.47
CA ILE A 269 34.37 -0.77 13.83
C ILE A 269 33.58 0.14 14.76
N HIS A 270 33.49 -0.20 16.03
CA HIS A 270 32.86 0.62 17.06
C HIS A 270 33.46 2.04 17.10
N ASP A 271 34.76 2.16 17.31
CA ASP A 271 35.45 3.44 17.44
C ASP A 271 35.39 4.25 16.13
N GLY A 272 35.46 3.55 14.99
CA GLY A 272 35.33 4.16 13.67
C GLY A 272 33.97 4.79 13.40
N LEU A 273 32.91 4.34 14.11
CA LEU A 273 31.54 4.84 14.01
C LEU A 273 31.21 5.89 15.07
N THR A 274 31.69 5.70 16.31
CA THR A 274 31.31 6.54 17.47
C THR A 274 32.15 7.82 17.59
N LEU A 275 33.44 7.80 17.20
CA LEU A 275 34.37 8.92 17.43
C LEU A 275 34.32 10.01 16.35
N LYS A 276 33.54 9.84 15.28
CA LYS A 276 33.50 10.78 14.15
C LYS A 276 32.11 11.37 13.99
N SER A 277 32.07 12.67 13.73
CA SER A 277 30.85 13.35 13.31
C SER A 277 30.56 13.08 11.83
N TYR A 278 29.27 13.08 11.50
CA TYR A 278 28.74 12.89 10.16
C TYR A 278 28.27 14.24 9.63
N GLN A 279 28.67 14.55 8.41
CA GLN A 279 28.30 15.79 7.75
C GLN A 279 26.88 15.67 7.18
N THR A 280 26.01 16.58 7.59
CA THR A 280 24.64 16.74 7.07
C THR A 280 24.39 18.21 6.71
N ARG A 281 23.24 18.50 6.12
CA ARG A 281 22.81 19.89 5.87
C ARG A 281 22.61 20.72 7.14
N ALA A 282 22.33 20.08 8.28
CA ALA A 282 22.22 20.75 9.57
C ALA A 282 23.57 20.99 10.25
N GLY A 283 24.68 20.50 9.67
CA GLY A 283 26.01 20.60 10.23
C GLY A 283 26.62 19.23 10.53
N TYR A 284 27.49 19.16 11.53
CA TYR A 284 28.12 17.92 11.95
C TYR A 284 27.33 17.29 13.10
N LEU A 285 26.75 16.12 12.87
CA LEU A 285 25.99 15.37 13.88
C LEU A 285 26.81 14.19 14.38
N GLN A 286 26.75 13.92 15.67
CA GLN A 286 27.36 12.74 16.28
C GLN A 286 26.26 11.91 16.95
N PRO A 287 25.72 10.89 16.26
CA PRO A 287 24.70 10.04 16.85
C PRO A 287 25.30 9.12 17.91
N GLU A 288 24.49 8.79 18.91
CA GLU A 288 24.81 7.69 19.81
C GLU A 288 24.56 6.36 19.10
N ILE A 289 25.59 5.51 19.05
CA ILE A 289 25.56 4.22 18.35
C ILE A 289 25.88 3.09 19.33
N HIS A 290 24.99 2.10 19.41
CA HIS A 290 25.19 0.89 20.19
C HIS A 290 25.39 -0.31 19.26
N ILE A 291 26.26 -1.25 19.64
CA ILE A 291 26.59 -2.41 18.83
C ILE A 291 26.41 -3.70 19.65
N GLY A 292 25.45 -4.52 19.22
CA GLY A 292 25.21 -5.85 19.75
C GLY A 292 25.77 -6.91 18.82
N ILE A 293 26.60 -7.81 19.35
CA ILE A 293 27.29 -8.82 18.55
C ILE A 293 26.87 -10.21 19.00
N CYS A 294 26.60 -11.09 18.05
CA CYS A 294 26.38 -12.52 18.28
C CYS A 294 27.34 -13.35 17.42
N GLY A 295 28.15 -14.21 18.05
CA GLY A 295 29.06 -15.14 17.38
C GLY A 295 28.62 -16.60 17.57
N ALA A 296 28.83 -17.43 16.55
CA ALA A 296 28.57 -18.86 16.61
C ALA A 296 29.51 -19.66 15.69
N GLY A 297 29.86 -20.89 16.08
CA GLY A 297 30.81 -21.75 15.36
C GLY A 297 30.16 -22.98 14.74
N ALA A 298 30.91 -23.71 13.90
CA ALA A 298 30.52 -25.05 13.46
C ALA A 298 30.49 -26.06 14.62
N GLU A 299 31.39 -25.90 15.59
CA GLU A 299 31.55 -26.79 16.75
C GLU A 299 30.35 -26.73 17.71
N THR A 300 29.60 -25.63 17.69
CA THR A 300 28.42 -25.39 18.53
C THR A 300 27.11 -25.89 17.92
N GLY A 301 27.17 -26.53 16.74
CA GLY A 301 26.03 -26.79 15.88
C GLY A 301 25.59 -25.53 15.11
N PRO A 302 25.05 -25.66 13.88
CA PRO A 302 24.66 -24.53 13.07
C PRO A 302 23.54 -23.73 13.77
N PRO A 303 23.79 -22.46 14.11
CA PRO A 303 22.78 -21.66 14.78
C PRO A 303 21.62 -21.39 13.82
N LYS A 304 20.38 -21.38 14.34
CA LYS A 304 19.25 -20.85 13.56
C LYS A 304 19.43 -19.34 13.42
N THR A 305 19.17 -18.81 12.22
CA THR A 305 19.25 -17.36 11.92
C THR A 305 18.43 -16.52 12.90
N GLY A 306 17.25 -17.01 13.30
CA GLY A 306 16.43 -16.36 14.31
C GLY A 306 17.10 -16.24 15.69
N CYS A 307 17.90 -17.23 16.10
CA CYS A 307 18.65 -17.19 17.36
C CYS A 307 19.79 -16.17 17.32
N LEU A 308 20.53 -16.07 16.20
CA LEU A 308 21.58 -15.06 16.05
C LEU A 308 21.02 -13.64 16.19
N VAL A 309 19.91 -13.35 15.49
CA VAL A 309 19.26 -12.04 15.54
C VAL A 309 18.72 -11.74 16.94
N ALA A 310 18.02 -12.68 17.57
CA ALA A 310 17.45 -12.47 18.90
C ALA A 310 18.52 -12.16 19.96
N ASN A 311 19.64 -12.89 19.95
CA ASN A 311 20.74 -12.65 20.89
C ASN A 311 21.48 -11.34 20.61
N ALA A 312 21.74 -11.02 19.34
CA ALA A 312 22.33 -9.74 18.97
C ALA A 312 21.41 -8.55 19.35
N MET A 313 20.09 -8.72 19.25
CA MET A 313 19.11 -7.71 19.68
C MET A 313 19.05 -7.56 21.21
N SER A 314 19.10 -8.66 21.97
CA SER A 314 19.16 -8.61 23.44
C SER A 314 20.36 -7.80 23.93
N ASN A 315 21.48 -7.87 23.21
CA ASN A 315 22.69 -7.10 23.49
C ASN A 315 22.54 -5.59 23.21
N LEU A 316 21.49 -5.17 22.50
CA LEU A 316 21.17 -3.76 22.26
C LEU A 316 20.20 -3.18 23.31
N THR A 317 19.41 -4.00 24.01
CA THR A 317 18.33 -3.54 24.91
C THR A 317 18.78 -3.31 26.36
N GLU A 318 19.95 -3.81 26.75
CA GLU A 318 20.47 -3.63 28.10
C GLU A 318 21.29 -2.34 28.20
N ASP A 319 20.66 -1.26 28.70
CA ASP A 319 21.14 0.11 28.97
C ASP A 319 22.59 0.21 29.52
N THR A 320 23.57 -0.01 28.65
CA THR A 320 24.98 0.21 28.97
C THR A 320 25.66 0.69 27.70
N SER A 321 26.23 1.88 27.78
CA SER A 321 27.00 2.50 26.71
C SER A 321 28.12 1.55 26.25
N GLY A 322 27.97 0.97 25.07
CA GLY A 322 29.08 0.40 24.32
C GLY A 322 28.87 -0.95 23.64
N LEU A 323 29.99 -1.47 23.16
CA LEU A 323 30.14 -2.72 22.40
C LEU A 323 29.92 -3.95 23.29
N LYS A 324 28.86 -4.72 23.02
CA LYS A 324 28.53 -5.98 23.71
C LYS A 324 28.64 -7.18 22.78
N VAL A 325 29.18 -8.28 23.30
CA VAL A 325 29.39 -9.53 22.55
C VAL A 325 28.85 -10.71 23.32
N THR A 326 27.96 -11.48 22.69
CA THR A 326 27.53 -12.78 23.16
C THR A 326 28.01 -13.83 22.18
N VAL A 327 28.67 -14.86 22.68
CA VAL A 327 29.03 -16.04 21.89
C VAL A 327 28.05 -17.14 22.30
N LEU A 328 27.38 -17.76 21.33
CA LEU A 328 26.45 -18.85 21.63
C LEU A 328 27.22 -20.06 22.13
N ASP A 329 26.80 -20.58 23.27
CA ASP A 329 27.30 -21.86 23.80
C ASP A 329 26.89 -23.01 22.86
N PRO A 330 27.67 -24.12 22.83
CA PRO A 330 27.29 -25.31 22.09
C PRO A 330 25.93 -25.85 22.57
N PHE A 331 25.01 -26.05 21.61
CA PHE A 331 23.76 -26.75 21.86
C PHE A 331 23.98 -28.25 22.10
#